data_AF-A0A4Y2RP74-F1
#
_entry.id   AF-A0A4Y2RP74-F1
#
_cell.length_a   1.000
_cell.length_b   1.000
_cell.length_c   1.000
_cell.angle_alpha   90.00
_cell.angle_beta   90.00
_cell.angle_gamma   90.00
#
_symmetry.space_group_name_H-M   'P 1'
#
loop_
_entity.id
_entity.type
_entity.pdbx_description
1 polymer ?
#
loop_
_entity_poly.entity_id
_entity_poly.type
_entity_poly.pdbx_seq_one_letter_code
_entity_poly.pdbx_strand_id
1 'polypeptide(L)'
;MESIEKAKQVKLTRYAPLLDYFLPQCSSVEIVPIVVGALGYWDPANDRFLSKFMAKSYLKKMAKLCVSDNVRWARDIYVEHITGRRQFDESMVVNNPDFRPHEIPAQDDPLAVPVVSPLRGTDTTCVPPAGSSNTTEQLP
;
A
#
# COMPACT_ATOMS: atom_id res chain seq x y z
N MET A 1 -5.73 -13.51 -16.10
CA MET A 1 -5.03 -14.57 -15.34
C MET A 1 -3.65 -14.87 -15.91
N GLU A 2 -3.50 -14.99 -17.24
CA GLU A 2 -2.22 -15.30 -17.90
C GLU A 2 -1.04 -14.37 -17.51
N SER A 3 -1.30 -13.06 -17.35
CA SER A 3 -0.26 -12.11 -16.92
C SER A 3 0.28 -12.36 -15.51
N ILE A 4 -0.57 -12.81 -14.57
CA ILE A 4 -0.18 -13.16 -13.20
C ILE A 4 0.69 -14.41 -13.23
N GLU A 5 0.28 -15.42 -13.99
CA GLU A 5 1.03 -16.68 -14.09
C GLU A 5 2.39 -16.45 -14.75
N LYS A 6 2.44 -15.64 -15.81
CA LYS A 6 3.70 -15.22 -16.43
C LYS A 6 4.61 -14.48 -15.43
N ALA A 7 4.05 -13.59 -14.61
CA ALA A 7 4.83 -12.88 -13.59
C ALA A 7 5.42 -13.83 -12.54
N LYS A 8 4.65 -14.84 -12.09
CA LYS A 8 5.15 -15.91 -11.21
C LYS A 8 6.29 -16.67 -11.87
N GLN A 9 6.10 -17.10 -13.12
CA GLN A 9 7.11 -17.87 -13.83
C GLN A 9 8.41 -17.09 -13.99
N VAL A 10 8.35 -15.79 -14.30
CA VAL A 10 9.54 -14.93 -14.37
C VAL A 10 10.30 -14.91 -13.04
N LYS A 11 9.59 -14.80 -11.90
CA LYS A 11 10.21 -14.82 -10.57
C LYS A 11 10.81 -16.20 -10.26
N LEU A 12 10.09 -17.29 -10.53
CA LEU A 12 10.61 -18.64 -10.36
C LEU A 12 11.90 -18.85 -11.19
N THR A 13 11.88 -18.50 -12.47
CA THR A 13 13.05 -18.63 -13.35
C THR A 13 14.22 -17.76 -12.87
N ARG A 14 13.97 -16.49 -12.51
CA ARG A 14 15.02 -15.56 -12.06
C ARG A 14 15.72 -16.05 -10.79
N TYR A 15 14.97 -16.62 -9.86
CA TYR A 15 15.51 -17.02 -8.56
C TYR A 15 15.83 -18.50 -8.47
N ALA A 16 15.60 -19.31 -9.50
CA ALA A 16 15.90 -20.74 -9.52
C ALA A 16 17.30 -21.10 -8.99
N PRO A 17 18.39 -20.34 -9.30
CA PRO A 17 19.72 -20.63 -8.74
C PRO A 17 19.79 -20.59 -7.20
N LEU A 18 18.85 -19.93 -6.52
CA LEU A 18 18.77 -19.93 -5.05
C LEU A 18 18.41 -21.29 -4.48
N LEU A 19 17.70 -22.14 -5.24
CA LEU A 19 17.36 -23.49 -4.79
C LEU A 19 18.64 -24.28 -4.52
N ASP A 20 19.55 -24.34 -5.51
CA ASP A 20 20.81 -25.07 -5.42
C ASP A 20 21.72 -24.49 -4.32
N TYR A 21 21.67 -23.18 -4.10
CA TYR A 21 22.45 -22.51 -3.06
C TYR A 21 21.99 -22.89 -1.63
N PHE A 22 20.67 -22.95 -1.40
CA PHE A 22 20.11 -23.22 -0.07
C PHE A 22 19.90 -24.71 0.22
N LEU A 23 19.76 -25.56 -0.81
CA LEU A 23 19.46 -26.98 -0.64
C LEU A 23 20.49 -27.74 0.24
N PRO A 24 21.80 -27.47 0.18
CA PRO A 24 22.77 -28.13 1.07
C PRO A 24 22.55 -27.82 2.58
N GLN A 25 21.86 -26.73 2.89
CA GLN A 25 21.65 -26.22 4.25
C GLN A 25 20.25 -26.53 4.80
N CYS A 26 19.36 -27.09 3.98
CA CYS A 26 17.95 -27.28 4.30
C CYS A 26 17.45 -28.64 3.80
N SER A 27 16.41 -29.19 4.43
CA SER A 27 15.80 -30.45 3.97
C SER A 27 14.97 -30.29 2.69
N SER A 28 14.43 -29.09 2.45
CA SER A 28 13.68 -28.71 1.27
C SER A 28 13.71 -27.20 1.09
N VAL A 29 13.72 -26.74 -0.16
CA VAL A 29 13.69 -25.32 -0.52
C VAL A 29 12.70 -25.11 -1.66
N GLU A 30 11.84 -24.10 -1.53
CA GLU A 30 10.85 -23.73 -2.55
C GLU A 30 10.85 -22.20 -2.71
N ILE A 31 10.74 -21.73 -3.95
CA ILE A 31 10.52 -20.31 -4.24
C ILE A 31 9.03 -20.10 -4.42
N VAL A 32 8.43 -19.25 -3.59
CA VAL A 32 7.02 -18.88 -3.70
C VAL A 32 6.90 -17.38 -3.98
N PRO A 33 6.61 -16.99 -5.24
CA PRO A 33 6.44 -15.58 -5.57
C PRO A 33 5.19 -14.99 -4.94
N ILE A 34 5.33 -13.85 -4.27
CA ILE A 34 4.20 -12.99 -3.87
C ILE A 34 3.94 -11.99 -4.99
N VAL A 35 2.75 -12.06 -5.59
CA VAL A 35 2.41 -11.24 -6.76
C VAL A 35 1.40 -10.16 -6.42
N VAL A 36 1.73 -8.91 -6.77
CA VAL A 36 0.82 -7.77 -6.73
C VAL A 36 0.80 -7.13 -8.13
N GLY A 37 -0.38 -7.03 -8.72
CA GLY A 37 -0.57 -6.39 -10.02
C GLY A 37 -0.55 -4.86 -9.90
N ALA A 38 -0.16 -4.17 -10.98
CA ALA A 38 0.12 -2.73 -11.03
C ALA A 38 -0.99 -1.80 -10.49
N LEU A 39 -2.25 -2.23 -10.52
CA LEU A 39 -3.40 -1.47 -9.98
C LEU A 39 -3.79 -1.94 -8.57
N GLY A 40 -2.88 -2.58 -7.85
CA GLY A 40 -3.14 -3.10 -6.50
C GLY A 40 -3.88 -4.43 -6.47
N TYR A 41 -3.90 -5.18 -7.58
CA TYR A 41 -4.48 -6.53 -7.56
C TYR A 41 -3.64 -7.45 -6.67
N TRP A 42 -4.23 -7.99 -5.62
CA TRP A 42 -3.61 -8.98 -4.74
C TRP A 42 -4.00 -10.39 -5.16
N ASP A 43 -3.02 -11.24 -5.50
CA ASP A 43 -3.29 -12.61 -5.91
C ASP A 43 -3.80 -13.47 -4.74
N PRO A 44 -4.99 -14.09 -4.82
CA PRO A 44 -5.50 -14.99 -3.78
C PRO A 44 -4.56 -16.16 -3.43
N ALA A 45 -3.66 -16.56 -4.35
CA ALA A 45 -2.66 -17.57 -4.05
C ALA A 45 -1.65 -17.12 -2.98
N ASN A 46 -1.39 -15.81 -2.86
CA ASN A 46 -0.55 -15.25 -1.80
C ASN A 46 -1.15 -15.59 -0.43
N ASP A 47 -2.47 -15.43 -0.26
CA ASP A 47 -3.16 -15.70 1.00
C ASP A 47 -3.10 -17.18 1.39
N ARG A 48 -3.29 -18.06 0.41
CA ARG A 48 -3.23 -19.52 0.62
C ARG A 48 -1.86 -19.95 1.15
N PHE A 49 -0.79 -19.31 0.71
CA PHE A 49 0.56 -19.60 1.19
C PHE A 49 0.86 -18.91 2.52
N LEU A 50 0.68 -17.58 2.58
CA LEU A 50 1.07 -16.77 3.73
C LEU A 50 0.27 -17.11 4.99
N SER A 51 -1.00 -17.53 4.86
CA SER A 51 -1.82 -17.93 6.01
C SER A 51 -1.23 -19.09 6.83
N LYS A 52 -0.29 -19.86 6.29
CA LYS A 52 0.44 -20.90 7.01
C LYS A 52 1.50 -20.35 7.97
N PHE A 53 1.98 -19.13 7.75
CA PHE A 53 3.12 -18.53 8.45
C PHE A 53 2.75 -17.33 9.32
N MET A 54 1.57 -16.74 9.14
CA MET A 54 1.17 -15.53 9.87
C MET A 54 -0.32 -15.51 10.23
N ALA A 55 -0.65 -14.75 11.28
CA ALA A 55 -2.02 -14.51 11.69
C ALA A 55 -2.80 -13.74 10.62
N LYS A 56 -4.12 -13.99 10.53
CA LYS A 56 -5.02 -13.35 9.55
C LYS A 56 -4.99 -11.82 9.62
N SER A 57 -4.87 -11.24 10.81
CA SER A 57 -4.76 -9.78 11.01
C SER A 57 -3.50 -9.21 10.38
N TYR A 58 -2.36 -9.89 10.58
CA TYR A 58 -1.08 -9.48 10.00
C TYR A 58 -1.07 -9.66 8.48
N LEU A 59 -1.59 -10.76 7.96
CA LEU A 59 -1.72 -11.00 6.53
C LEU A 59 -2.52 -9.90 5.82
N LYS A 60 -3.67 -9.51 6.40
CA LYS A 60 -4.46 -8.37 5.88
C LYS A 60 -3.66 -7.06 5.89
N LYS A 61 -2.85 -6.83 6.92
CA LYS A 61 -1.98 -5.64 7.00
C LYS A 61 -0.89 -5.69 5.94
N MET A 62 -0.22 -6.84 5.77
CA MET A 62 0.82 -7.05 4.77
C MET A 62 0.29 -6.83 3.36
N ALA A 63 -0.86 -7.43 3.01
CA ALA A 63 -1.49 -7.23 1.72
C ALA A 63 -1.78 -5.74 1.44
N LYS A 64 -2.31 -5.00 2.43
CA LYS A 64 -2.54 -3.56 2.31
C LYS A 64 -1.26 -2.76 2.06
N LEU A 65 -0.18 -3.06 2.79
CA LEU A 65 1.11 -2.39 2.62
C LEU A 65 1.67 -2.62 1.21
N CYS A 66 1.75 -3.89 0.79
CA CYS A 66 2.25 -4.22 -0.55
C CYS A 66 1.40 -3.59 -1.67
N VAL A 67 0.06 -3.60 -1.51
CA VAL A 67 -0.85 -2.98 -2.48
C VAL A 67 -0.70 -1.46 -2.49
N SER A 68 -0.63 -0.80 -1.33
CA SER A 68 -0.44 0.65 -1.27
C SER A 68 0.87 1.08 -1.90
N ASP A 69 1.94 0.32 -1.67
CA ASP A 69 3.25 0.61 -2.26
C ASP A 69 3.22 0.40 -3.76
N ASN A 70 2.61 -0.68 -4.24
CA ASN A 70 2.49 -0.95 -5.66
C ASN A 70 1.69 0.14 -6.40
N VAL A 71 0.54 0.54 -5.87
CA VAL A 71 -0.28 1.62 -6.43
C VAL A 71 0.48 2.96 -6.40
N ARG A 72 1.23 3.21 -5.33
CA ARG A 72 2.08 4.40 -5.19
C ARG A 72 3.14 4.46 -6.29
N TRP A 73 3.86 3.37 -6.54
CA TRP A 73 4.83 3.26 -7.64
C TRP A 73 4.17 3.42 -9.01
N ALA A 74 3.02 2.80 -9.22
CA ALA A 74 2.29 2.91 -10.49
C ALA A 74 1.89 4.37 -10.79
N ARG A 75 1.43 5.12 -9.77
CA ARG A 75 1.16 6.57 -9.90
C ARG A 75 2.40 7.33 -10.31
N ASP A 76 3.53 7.09 -9.65
CA ASP A 76 4.76 7.86 -9.88
C ASP A 76 5.28 7.67 -11.30
N ILE A 77 5.29 6.43 -11.78
CA ILE A 77 5.65 6.09 -13.15
C ILE A 77 4.72 6.78 -14.15
N TYR A 78 3.41 6.79 -13.88
CA TYR A 78 2.43 7.43 -14.75
C TYR A 78 2.58 8.96 -14.77
N VAL A 79 2.73 9.59 -13.61
CA VAL A 79 2.91 11.05 -13.49
C VAL A 79 4.23 11.48 -14.13
N GLU A 80 5.30 10.71 -13.97
CA GLU A 80 6.56 10.97 -14.69
C GLU A 80 6.37 10.84 -16.21
N HIS A 81 5.66 9.82 -16.67
CA HIS A 81 5.40 9.62 -18.10
C HIS A 81 4.65 10.80 -18.74
N ILE A 82 3.63 11.34 -18.06
CA ILE A 82 2.82 12.43 -18.61
C ILE A 82 3.45 13.82 -18.43
N THR A 83 4.18 14.05 -17.32
CA THR A 83 4.77 15.37 -17.03
C THR A 83 6.22 15.51 -17.49
N GLY A 84 6.91 14.40 -17.75
CA GLY A 84 8.35 14.34 -17.98
C GLY A 84 9.19 14.65 -16.72
N ARG A 85 8.56 14.83 -15.55
CA ARG A 85 9.25 15.18 -14.30
C ARG A 85 9.41 13.95 -13.42
N ARG A 86 10.65 13.68 -13.03
CA ARG A 86 11.00 12.55 -12.16
C ARG A 86 10.27 12.62 -10.82
N GLN A 87 9.52 11.56 -10.49
CA GLN A 87 8.69 11.48 -9.27
C GLN A 87 9.37 10.77 -8.09
N PHE A 88 10.57 10.22 -8.29
CA PHE A 88 11.34 9.51 -7.26
C PHE A 88 12.85 9.65 -7.49
N ASP A 89 13.63 9.79 -6.43
CA ASP A 89 15.09 9.84 -6.50
C ASP A 89 15.69 8.46 -6.19
N GLU A 90 16.30 7.82 -7.18
CA GLU A 90 16.87 6.48 -7.04
C GLU A 90 17.93 6.39 -5.94
N SER A 91 18.75 7.44 -5.76
CA SER A 91 19.81 7.46 -4.76
C SER A 91 19.28 7.51 -3.33
N MET A 92 18.09 8.08 -3.16
CA MET A 92 17.43 8.24 -1.87
C MET A 92 16.52 7.08 -1.53
N VAL A 93 15.92 6.42 -2.52
CA VAL A 93 15.10 5.20 -2.34
C VAL A 93 15.91 4.06 -1.71
N VAL A 94 17.21 3.95 -2.03
CA VAL A 94 18.10 2.93 -1.45
C VAL A 94 18.33 3.15 0.05
N ASN A 95 18.39 4.41 0.50
CA ASN A 95 18.71 4.77 1.88
C ASN A 95 17.46 5.05 2.73
N ASN A 96 16.34 5.39 2.09
CA ASN A 96 15.05 5.60 2.70
C ASN A 96 13.94 5.19 1.70
N PRO A 97 13.32 4.01 1.87
CA PRO A 97 12.29 3.52 0.95
C PRO A 97 11.02 4.38 0.98
N ASP A 98 10.84 5.22 2.00
CA ASP A 98 9.74 6.19 2.12
C ASP A 98 10.08 7.56 1.53
N PHE A 99 11.33 7.80 1.08
CA PHE A 99 11.72 9.09 0.53
C PHE A 99 11.15 9.29 -0.88
N ARG A 100 10.57 10.47 -1.07
CA ARG A 100 10.05 10.92 -2.35
C ARG A 100 10.32 12.41 -2.55
N PRO A 101 10.64 12.87 -3.77
CA PRO A 101 10.55 14.27 -4.15
C PRO A 101 9.22 14.89 -3.72
N HIS A 102 9.25 16.16 -3.30
CA HIS A 102 8.02 16.89 -2.95
C HIS A 102 7.05 16.87 -4.13
N GLU A 103 5.76 16.63 -3.83
CA GLU A 103 4.70 16.78 -4.80
C GLU A 103 4.77 18.17 -5.43
N ILE A 104 4.62 18.25 -6.75
CA ILE A 104 4.56 19.53 -7.46
C ILE A 104 3.40 20.31 -6.83
N PRO A 105 3.63 21.55 -6.33
CA PRO A 105 2.56 22.36 -5.79
C PRO A 105 1.40 22.41 -6.79
N ALA A 106 0.15 22.31 -6.33
CA ALA A 106 -1.02 22.26 -7.20
C ALA A 106 -1.12 23.43 -8.21
N GLN A 107 -0.46 24.54 -7.89
CA GLN A 107 -0.35 25.72 -8.75
C GLN A 107 0.51 25.50 -10.02
N ASP A 108 1.42 24.51 -9.98
CA ASP A 108 2.35 24.14 -11.05
C ASP A 108 2.03 22.76 -11.67
N ASP A 109 0.93 22.12 -11.27
CA ASP A 109 0.47 20.83 -11.78
C ASP A 109 -0.41 21.05 -13.03
N PRO A 110 0.03 20.64 -14.24
CA PRO A 110 -0.72 20.84 -15.48
C PRO A 110 -2.01 20.02 -15.56
N LEU A 111 -2.24 19.11 -14.59
CA LEU A 111 -3.44 18.27 -14.49
C LEU A 111 -4.28 18.58 -13.25
N ALA A 112 -3.96 19.65 -12.51
CA ALA A 112 -4.74 20.05 -11.35
C ALA A 112 -6.18 20.42 -11.75
N VAL A 113 -7.15 19.72 -11.16
CA VAL A 113 -8.55 20.09 -11.24
C VAL A 113 -8.76 21.28 -10.30
N PRO A 114 -9.45 22.36 -10.70
CA PRO A 114 -9.75 23.48 -9.81
C PRO A 114 -10.42 22.96 -8.54
N VAL A 115 -9.83 23.27 -7.38
CA VAL A 115 -10.45 23.00 -6.09
C VAL A 115 -11.67 23.90 -5.99
N VAL A 116 -12.84 23.36 -6.33
CA VAL A 116 -14.12 23.98 -5.99
C VAL A 116 -14.28 23.78 -4.50
N SER A 117 -13.84 24.77 -3.71
CA SER A 117 -14.11 24.80 -2.28
C SER A 117 -15.62 24.66 -2.06
N PRO A 118 -16.09 23.76 -1.17
CA PRO A 118 -17.50 23.72 -0.82
C PRO A 118 -17.91 25.11 -0.31
N LEU A 119 -18.99 25.66 -0.87
CA LEU A 119 -19.57 26.93 -0.42
C LEU A 119 -19.73 26.90 1.10
N ARG A 120 -19.16 27.91 1.76
CA ARG A 120 -19.18 28.10 3.21
C ARG A 120 -20.62 28.34 3.65
N GLY A 121 -21.32 27.25 3.98
CA GLY A 121 -22.67 27.29 4.53
C GLY A 121 -22.68 28.04 5.86
N THR A 122 -23.61 28.97 5.97
CA THR A 122 -23.88 29.84 7.12
C THR A 122 -24.30 29.05 8.36
N ASP A 123 -23.78 29.50 9.51
CA ASP A 123 -24.18 29.28 10.91
C ASP A 123 -25.12 28.12 11.24
N THR A 124 -24.62 27.17 12.03
CA THR A 124 -25.46 26.41 12.96
C THR A 124 -24.83 26.46 14.35
N THR A 125 -25.55 27.13 15.24
CA THR A 125 -25.31 27.34 16.67
C THR A 125 -24.79 26.08 17.38
N CYS A 126 -23.68 26.23 18.10
CA CYS A 126 -23.13 25.23 19.02
C CYS A 126 -24.15 24.90 20.12
N VAL A 127 -24.54 23.63 20.25
CA VAL A 127 -25.23 23.10 21.44
C VAL A 127 -24.15 22.59 22.41
N PRO A 128 -24.15 22.97 23.70
CA PRO A 128 -23.17 22.50 24.66
C PRO A 128 -23.44 21.05 25.11
N PRO A 129 -22.41 20.33 25.61
CA PRO A 129 -22.51 18.92 25.97
C PRO A 129 -23.30 18.69 27.27
N ALA A 130 -24.05 17.59 27.32
CA ALA A 130 -24.86 17.17 28.47
C ALA A 130 -23.98 16.82 29.68
N GLY A 131 -24.23 17.50 30.80
CA GLY A 131 -23.66 17.16 32.10
C GLY A 131 -24.28 15.87 32.67
N SER A 132 -23.44 14.97 33.16
CA SER A 132 -23.84 13.80 33.93
C SER A 132 -24.28 14.23 35.34
N SER A 133 -25.58 14.21 35.60
CA SER A 133 -26.15 14.39 36.93
C SER A 133 -26.13 13.06 37.70
N ASN A 134 -25.39 13.03 38.81
CA ASN A 134 -25.52 11.99 39.83
C ASN A 134 -26.76 12.29 40.67
N THR A 135 -27.74 11.39 40.67
CA THR A 135 -28.85 11.42 41.63
C THR A 135 -28.66 10.31 42.64
N THR A 136 -28.37 10.71 43.88
CA THR A 136 -28.47 9.92 45.09
C THR A 136 -29.94 9.71 45.42
N GLU A 137 -30.42 8.47 45.46
CA GLU A 137 -31.63 8.11 46.20
C GLU A 137 -31.31 7.00 47.21
N GLN A 138 -31.38 7.39 48.49
CA GLN A 138 -31.48 6.53 49.65
C GLN A 138 -32.95 6.24 49.90
N LEU A 139 -33.32 5.00 50.19
CA LEU A 139 -34.43 4.64 51.08
C LEU A 139 -34.19 3.23 51.65
N PRO A 140 -34.73 2.93 52.85
CA PRO A 140 -34.29 1.84 53.71
C PRO A 140 -34.66 0.44 53.22
#